data_AF-A0A1R3TZS1-F1
#
_entry.id   AF-A0A1R3TZS1-F1
#
_cell.length_a   1.000
_cell.length_b   1.000
_cell.length_c   1.000
_cell.angle_alpha   90.00
_cell.angle_beta   90.00
_cell.angle_gamma   90.00
#
_symmetry.space_group_name_H-M   'P 1'
#
loop_
_entity.id
_entity.type
_entity.pdbx_description
1 polymer ?
#
loop_
_entity_poly.entity_id
_entity_poly.type
_entity_poly.pdbx_seq_one_letter_code
_entity_poly.pdbx_strand_id
1 'polypeptide(L)'
;MRFAIIFAVLAVVGGAGAFYTSKETAPNFSSYYIATMEKHPDLVSKHVGETWQSCLPSNDQVNPVTQPVRSLVADTIARSMLFIAQEKTPEEASRELVPWILERSKLLSAAEKDSFLALARKVNNVDIQLCVMSSLQSSAGFRLNSSIAGWELRR
;
A
#
# COMPACT_ATOMS: atom_id res chain seq x y z
N MET A 1 51.70 -38.24 0.94
CA MET A 1 50.53 -37.38 0.70
C MET A 1 49.35 -38.01 1.42
N ARG A 2 49.10 -37.60 2.66
CA ARG A 2 48.02 -36.68 3.11
C ARG A 2 46.64 -37.34 3.10
N PHE A 3 46.14 -37.49 4.34
CA PHE A 3 44.85 -37.99 4.80
C PHE A 3 43.63 -37.45 4.06
N ALA A 4 42.60 -38.28 3.93
CA ALA A 4 41.22 -37.81 3.74
C ALA A 4 40.26 -38.69 4.55
N ILE A 5 39.93 -38.21 5.75
CA ILE A 5 38.68 -38.54 6.45
C ILE A 5 37.77 -37.34 6.16
N ILE A 6 36.62 -37.53 5.51
CA ILE A 6 35.43 -36.67 5.76
C ILE A 6 34.17 -37.54 5.71
N PHE A 7 33.68 -37.79 6.93
CA PHE A 7 32.31 -38.00 7.41
C PHE A 7 31.17 -38.24 6.39
N ALA A 8 30.56 -39.42 6.54
CA ALA A 8 29.14 -39.63 6.32
C ALA A 8 28.34 -39.11 7.53
N VAL A 9 27.28 -38.33 7.28
CA VAL A 9 26.15 -38.15 8.22
C VAL A 9 24.86 -38.13 7.39
N LEU A 10 24.10 -39.22 7.55
CA LEU A 10 22.66 -39.43 7.37
C LEU A 10 21.98 -38.83 6.12
N ALA A 11 21.58 -39.58 5.10
CA ALA A 11 20.72 -40.77 5.04
C ALA A 11 19.27 -40.55 5.55
N VAL A 12 18.34 -40.50 4.55
CA VAL A 12 17.06 -41.26 4.51
C VAL A 12 15.90 -40.59 5.31
N VAL A 13 14.67 -40.35 4.85
CA VAL A 13 13.78 -40.76 3.74
C VAL A 13 12.85 -39.53 3.54
N GLY A 14 12.41 -39.12 2.35
CA GLY A 14 11.35 -39.78 1.61
C GLY A 14 10.25 -38.77 1.25
N GLY A 15 9.87 -38.71 -0.03
CA GLY A 15 8.60 -38.13 -0.46
C GLY A 15 8.54 -36.61 -0.63
N ALA A 16 9.23 -36.09 -1.65
CA ALA A 16 8.71 -34.92 -2.38
C ALA A 16 8.98 -35.15 -3.87
N GLY A 17 8.31 -36.18 -4.41
CA GLY A 17 8.02 -36.23 -5.83
C GLY A 17 7.14 -35.04 -6.23
N ALA A 18 7.18 -34.74 -7.52
CA ALA A 18 6.43 -33.69 -8.21
C ALA A 18 6.98 -32.27 -8.05
N PHE A 19 8.04 -32.02 -8.83
CA PHE A 19 8.07 -30.82 -9.66
C PHE A 19 6.73 -30.65 -10.41
N TYR A 20 6.33 -29.39 -10.57
CA TYR A 20 5.14 -28.88 -11.27
C TYR A 20 3.82 -28.87 -10.50
N THR A 21 3.60 -27.79 -9.74
CA THR A 21 2.29 -27.11 -9.78
C THR A 21 2.54 -25.66 -10.18
N SER A 22 2.09 -25.32 -11.39
CA SER A 22 1.72 -23.98 -11.86
C SER A 22 2.67 -22.82 -11.48
N LYS A 23 3.36 -22.27 -12.49
CA LYS A 23 3.62 -20.82 -12.51
C LYS A 23 2.26 -20.10 -12.52
N GLU A 24 1.60 -19.98 -11.37
CA GLU A 24 0.86 -18.76 -11.11
C GLU A 24 1.94 -17.70 -10.93
N THR A 25 2.21 -16.93 -11.99
CA THR A 25 2.84 -15.62 -11.85
C THR A 25 2.16 -14.96 -10.66
N ALA A 26 2.88 -14.83 -9.55
CA ALA A 26 2.34 -14.14 -8.39
C ALA A 26 1.75 -12.82 -8.91
N PRO A 27 0.46 -12.53 -8.63
CA PRO A 27 -0.19 -11.37 -9.22
C PRO A 27 0.66 -10.13 -8.93
N ASN A 28 0.87 -9.30 -9.95
CA ASN A 28 1.59 -8.05 -9.79
C ASN A 28 0.95 -7.28 -8.62
N PHE A 29 1.78 -6.66 -7.77
CA PHE A 29 1.32 -5.96 -6.58
C PHE A 29 0.23 -4.92 -6.92
N SER A 30 0.29 -4.32 -8.10
CA SER A 30 -0.75 -3.42 -8.64
C SER A 30 -2.12 -4.09 -8.74
N SER A 31 -2.22 -5.28 -9.32
CA SER A 31 -3.49 -6.03 -9.46
C SER A 31 -4.08 -6.37 -8.09
N TYR A 32 -3.22 -6.73 -7.15
CA TYR A 32 -3.60 -7.02 -5.77
C TYR A 32 -4.08 -5.77 -5.02
N TYR A 33 -3.36 -4.66 -5.20
CA TYR A 33 -3.70 -3.37 -4.64
C TYR A 33 -5.05 -2.87 -5.15
N ILE A 34 -5.29 -2.93 -6.47
CA ILE A 34 -6.57 -2.57 -7.09
C ILE A 34 -7.70 -3.40 -6.49
N ALA A 35 -7.57 -4.73 -6.48
CA ALA A 35 -8.60 -5.62 -5.93
C ALA A 35 -8.87 -5.37 -4.44
N THR A 36 -7.84 -5.05 -3.66
CA THR A 36 -7.98 -4.72 -2.23
C THR A 36 -8.66 -3.37 -2.06
N MET A 37 -8.32 -2.37 -2.87
CA MET A 37 -8.92 -1.03 -2.80
C MET A 37 -10.40 -1.03 -3.22
N GLU A 38 -10.78 -1.85 -4.20
CA GLU A 38 -12.18 -1.99 -4.64
C GLU A 38 -13.07 -2.63 -3.57
N LYS A 39 -12.53 -3.59 -2.81
CA LYS A 39 -13.30 -4.42 -1.88
C LYS A 39 -13.19 -3.98 -0.43
N HIS A 40 -12.02 -3.51 -0.03
CA HIS A 40 -11.70 -3.08 1.32
C HIS A 40 -10.89 -1.76 1.32
N PRO A 41 -11.46 -0.66 0.80
CA PRO A 41 -10.77 0.63 0.73
C PRO A 41 -10.30 1.10 2.12
N ASP A 42 -11.07 0.82 3.18
CA ASP A 42 -10.73 1.20 4.55
C ASP A 42 -9.45 0.51 5.06
N LEU A 43 -9.18 -0.73 4.62
CA LEU A 43 -7.94 -1.42 4.98
C LEU A 43 -6.75 -0.72 4.32
N VAL A 44 -6.87 -0.37 3.04
CA VAL A 44 -5.81 0.35 2.31
C VAL A 44 -5.57 1.71 2.95
N SER A 45 -6.62 2.49 3.19
CA SER A 45 -6.55 3.79 3.84
C SER A 45 -5.95 3.72 5.24
N LYS A 46 -6.25 2.68 6.02
CA LYS A 46 -5.63 2.47 7.33
C LYS A 46 -4.12 2.27 7.21
N HIS A 47 -3.68 1.33 6.37
CA HIS A 47 -2.25 1.03 6.20
C HIS A 47 -1.48 2.20 5.58
N VAL A 48 -2.11 2.95 4.67
CA VAL A 48 -1.56 4.24 4.21
C VAL A 48 -1.44 5.22 5.36
N GLY A 49 -2.50 5.38 6.17
CA GLY A 49 -2.55 6.22 7.37
C GLY A 49 -1.41 5.97 8.34
N GLU A 50 -0.99 4.72 8.48
CA GLU A 50 0.10 4.28 9.35
C GLU A 50 1.51 4.54 8.76
N THR A 51 1.62 4.76 7.45
CA THR A 51 2.92 4.80 6.73
C THR A 51 3.27 6.15 6.12
N TRP A 52 2.29 6.95 5.67
CA TRP A 52 2.57 8.17 4.90
C TRP A 52 3.39 9.20 5.67
N GLN A 53 3.22 9.29 6.99
CA GLN A 53 3.95 10.24 7.83
C GLN A 53 5.45 9.91 7.90
N SER A 54 5.81 8.62 7.95
CA SER A 54 7.22 8.20 7.94
C SER A 54 7.91 8.43 6.60
N CYS A 55 7.13 8.58 5.52
CA CYS A 55 7.66 8.91 4.21
C CYS A 55 7.92 10.41 4.03
N LEU A 56 7.40 11.28 4.90
CA LEU A 56 7.67 12.71 4.82
C LEU A 56 9.11 13.03 5.28
N PRO A 57 9.80 13.96 4.59
CA PRO A 57 11.04 14.54 5.07
C PRO A 57 10.88 15.12 6.49
N SER A 58 11.94 15.06 7.31
CA SER A 58 11.88 15.46 8.72
C SER A 58 11.52 16.94 8.93
N ASN A 59 11.86 17.81 7.97
CA ASN A 59 11.48 19.22 7.92
C ASN A 59 10.02 19.46 7.48
N ASP A 60 9.35 18.42 6.99
CA ASP A 60 8.00 18.48 6.44
C ASP A 60 6.93 17.87 7.33
N GLN A 61 7.31 17.29 8.47
CA GLN A 61 6.40 16.77 9.48
C GLN A 61 5.50 17.89 10.02
N VAL A 62 4.26 17.93 9.54
CA VAL A 62 3.25 18.86 10.03
C VAL A 62 2.68 18.30 11.32
N ASN A 63 2.73 19.06 12.40
CA ASN A 63 2.03 18.77 13.65
C ASN A 63 1.45 20.08 14.22
N PRO A 64 0.23 20.06 14.79
CA PRO A 64 -0.67 18.91 14.91
C PRO A 64 -1.59 18.72 13.69
N VAL A 65 -1.77 17.46 13.26
CA VAL A 65 -2.78 17.08 12.24
C VAL A 65 -3.95 16.37 12.94
N THR A 66 -5.16 16.89 12.78
CA THR A 66 -6.39 16.29 13.32
C THR A 66 -6.69 14.96 12.63
N GLN A 67 -7.42 14.07 13.31
CA GLN A 67 -7.78 12.77 12.74
C GLN A 67 -8.54 12.89 11.39
N PRO A 68 -9.51 13.80 11.22
CA PRO A 68 -10.18 14.00 9.94
C PRO A 68 -9.22 14.38 8.80
N VAL A 69 -8.23 15.22 9.07
CA VAL A 69 -7.22 15.61 8.08
C VAL A 69 -6.30 14.43 7.76
N ARG A 70 -5.84 13.68 8.77
CA ARG A 70 -5.01 12.47 8.55
C ARG A 70 -5.72 11.46 7.68
N SER A 71 -7.01 11.21 7.96
CA SER A 71 -7.83 10.29 7.17
C SER A 71 -7.99 10.76 5.74
N LEU A 72 -8.31 12.03 5.50
CA LEU A 72 -8.46 12.55 4.14
C LEU A 72 -7.15 12.49 3.35
N VAL A 73 -6.00 12.78 3.98
CA VAL A 73 -4.68 12.63 3.36
C VAL A 73 -4.42 11.17 2.97
N ALA A 74 -4.65 10.23 3.89
CA ALA A 74 -4.45 8.81 3.64
C ALA A 74 -5.34 8.30 2.50
N ASP A 75 -6.62 8.66 2.50
CA ASP A 75 -7.55 8.28 1.44
C ASP A 75 -7.15 8.89 0.09
N THR A 76 -6.65 10.13 0.09
CA THR A 76 -6.17 10.82 -1.12
C THR A 76 -4.97 10.08 -1.71
N ILE A 77 -4.00 9.71 -0.89
CA ILE A 77 -2.84 8.92 -1.32
C ILE A 77 -3.29 7.56 -1.83
N ALA A 78 -4.18 6.86 -1.10
CA ALA A 78 -4.69 5.56 -1.49
C ALA A 78 -5.38 5.58 -2.87
N ARG A 79 -6.22 6.60 -3.11
CA ARG A 79 -6.89 6.80 -4.41
C ARG A 79 -5.95 7.24 -5.52
N SER A 80 -4.98 8.09 -5.23
CA SER A 80 -3.96 8.48 -6.22
C SER A 80 -3.14 7.25 -6.66
N MET A 81 -2.72 6.41 -5.71
CA MET A 81 -2.05 5.15 -6.00
C MET A 81 -2.93 4.16 -6.77
N LEU A 82 -4.24 4.14 -6.52
CA LEU A 82 -5.19 3.35 -7.32
C LEU A 82 -5.21 3.82 -8.77
N PHE A 83 -5.28 5.13 -9.01
CA PHE A 83 -5.29 5.67 -10.37
C PHE A 83 -3.98 5.44 -11.12
N ILE A 84 -2.85 5.49 -10.42
CA ILE A 84 -1.55 5.11 -10.97
C ILE A 84 -1.54 3.61 -11.33
N ALA A 85 -2.04 2.75 -10.43
CA ALA A 85 -2.13 1.31 -10.69
C ALA A 85 -3.09 0.96 -11.84
N GLN A 86 -4.12 1.79 -12.06
CA GLN A 86 -5.05 1.70 -13.19
C GLN A 86 -4.52 2.36 -14.48
N GLU A 87 -3.30 2.89 -14.47
CA GLU A 87 -2.67 3.56 -15.61
C GLU A 87 -3.47 4.76 -16.16
N LYS A 88 -4.26 5.43 -15.31
CA LYS A 88 -5.01 6.64 -15.69
C LYS A 88 -4.04 7.79 -15.97
N THR A 89 -4.38 8.61 -16.96
CA THR A 89 -3.61 9.85 -17.16
C THR A 89 -3.83 10.81 -15.99
N PRO A 90 -2.91 11.76 -15.73
CA PRO A 90 -3.11 12.79 -14.72
C PRO A 90 -4.43 13.57 -14.88
N GLU A 91 -4.86 13.82 -16.12
CA GLU A 91 -6.10 14.52 -16.43
C GLU A 91 -7.35 13.70 -16.11
N GLU A 92 -7.31 12.39 -16.35
CA GLU A 92 -8.38 11.46 -15.96
C GLU A 92 -8.46 11.31 -14.45
N ALA A 93 -7.31 11.06 -13.81
CA ALA A 93 -7.21 10.94 -12.37
C ALA A 93 -7.69 12.23 -11.67
N SER A 94 -7.30 13.41 -12.17
CA SER A 94 -7.70 14.70 -11.60
C SER A 94 -9.20 14.95 -11.72
N ARG A 95 -9.81 14.61 -12.87
CA ARG A 95 -11.26 14.73 -13.10
C ARG A 95 -12.10 13.94 -12.09
N GLU A 96 -11.56 12.86 -11.55
CA GLU A 96 -12.23 12.04 -10.53
C GLU A 96 -11.80 12.41 -9.11
N LEU A 97 -10.50 12.61 -8.88
CA LEU A 97 -9.93 12.83 -7.56
C LEU A 97 -10.33 14.18 -6.97
N VAL A 98 -10.28 15.25 -7.76
CA VAL A 98 -10.53 16.62 -7.26
C VAL A 98 -11.97 16.78 -6.77
N PRO A 99 -13.02 16.40 -7.53
CA PRO A 99 -14.39 16.45 -7.02
C PRO A 99 -14.60 15.59 -5.77
N TRP A 100 -13.96 14.41 -5.72
CA TRP A 100 -14.05 13.51 -4.57
C TRP A 100 -13.43 14.13 -3.30
N ILE A 101 -12.24 14.74 -3.42
CA ILE A 101 -11.59 15.46 -2.32
C ILE A 101 -12.47 16.62 -1.86
N LEU A 102 -13.00 17.41 -2.79
CA LEU A 102 -13.85 18.57 -2.48
C LEU A 102 -15.08 18.13 -1.69
N GLU A 103 -15.75 17.06 -2.09
CA GLU A 103 -16.90 16.52 -1.37
C GLU A 103 -16.54 16.11 0.06
N ARG A 104 -15.47 15.34 0.23
CA ARG A 104 -15.02 14.86 1.54
C ARG A 104 -14.54 15.98 2.45
N SER A 105 -13.93 17.02 1.88
CA SER A 105 -13.44 18.18 2.61
C SER A 105 -14.58 19.04 3.19
N LYS A 106 -15.83 18.89 2.74
CA LYS A 106 -16.97 19.65 3.29
C LYS A 106 -17.18 19.41 4.78
N LEU A 107 -16.78 18.24 5.28
CA LEU A 107 -16.87 17.86 6.70
C LEU A 107 -15.76 18.48 7.56
N LEU A 108 -14.75 19.11 6.94
CA LEU A 108 -13.64 19.75 7.63
C LEU A 108 -13.95 21.21 7.96
N SER A 109 -13.45 21.66 9.10
CA SER A 109 -13.38 23.09 9.43
C SER A 109 -12.43 23.85 8.49
N ALA A 110 -12.49 25.18 8.50
CA ALA A 110 -11.60 26.01 7.67
C ALA A 110 -10.11 25.74 7.94
N ALA A 111 -9.72 25.69 9.23
CA ALA A 111 -8.33 25.40 9.63
C ALA A 111 -7.87 23.98 9.20
N GLU A 112 -8.78 23.01 9.21
CA GLU A 112 -8.50 21.65 8.76
C GLU A 112 -8.35 21.57 7.23
N LYS A 113 -9.12 22.35 6.48
CA LYS A 113 -8.94 22.47 5.02
C LYS A 113 -7.59 23.05 4.66
N ASP A 114 -7.15 24.10 5.37
CA ASP A 114 -5.82 24.69 5.15
C ASP A 114 -4.71 23.69 5.49
N SER A 115 -4.86 22.96 6.59
CA SER A 115 -3.93 21.90 7.00
C SER A 115 -3.88 20.77 5.97
N PHE A 116 -5.04 20.34 5.46
CA PHE A 116 -5.13 19.35 4.41
C PHE A 116 -4.45 19.83 3.13
N LEU A 117 -4.69 21.06 2.68
CA LEU A 117 -4.06 21.61 1.47
C LEU A 117 -2.54 21.70 1.59
N ALA A 118 -2.04 22.11 2.75
CA ALA A 118 -0.60 22.14 3.02
C ALA A 118 0.02 20.74 2.94
N LEU A 119 -0.66 19.73 3.48
CA LEU A 119 -0.21 18.33 3.43
C LEU A 119 -0.34 17.72 2.04
N ALA A 120 -1.46 17.93 1.36
CA ALA A 120 -1.75 17.39 0.03
C ALA A 120 -0.66 17.77 -0.98
N ARG A 121 -0.15 19.01 -0.91
CA ARG A 121 0.97 19.47 -1.76
C ARG A 121 2.25 18.69 -1.51
N LYS A 122 2.53 18.30 -0.26
CA LYS A 122 3.73 17.54 0.11
C LYS A 122 3.60 16.07 -0.28
N VAL A 123 2.45 15.46 0.00
CA VAL A 123 2.24 14.02 -0.25
C VAL A 123 1.96 13.68 -1.70
N ASN A 124 1.61 14.66 -2.54
CA ASN A 124 1.48 14.49 -3.99
C ASN A 124 2.82 14.48 -4.74
N ASN A 125 3.93 14.34 -4.01
CA ASN A 125 5.25 14.10 -4.58
C ASN A 125 5.43 12.60 -4.89
N VAL A 126 5.95 12.30 -6.08
CA VAL A 126 6.23 10.94 -6.56
C VAL A 126 7.09 10.14 -5.57
N ASP A 127 8.09 10.76 -4.94
CA ASP A 127 8.97 10.08 -3.97
C ASP A 127 8.19 9.58 -2.75
N ILE A 128 7.23 10.38 -2.28
CA ILE A 128 6.36 10.01 -1.16
C ILE A 128 5.44 8.87 -1.56
N GLN A 129 4.85 8.95 -2.76
CA GLN A 129 3.98 7.90 -3.26
C GLN A 129 4.72 6.57 -3.45
N LEU A 130 5.94 6.59 -4.00
CA LEU A 130 6.80 5.42 -4.12
C LEU A 130 7.20 4.85 -2.76
N CYS A 131 7.52 5.71 -1.79
CA CYS A 131 7.84 5.29 -0.43
C CYS A 131 6.64 4.59 0.23
N VAL A 132 5.44 5.16 0.14
CA VAL A 132 4.22 4.57 0.70
C VAL A 132 3.93 3.24 0.01
N MET A 133 3.98 3.19 -1.32
CA MET A 133 3.73 1.98 -2.09
C MET A 133 4.70 0.85 -1.73
N SER A 134 6.00 1.15 -1.62
CA SER A 134 7.04 0.20 -1.21
C SER A 134 6.84 -0.28 0.24
N SER A 135 6.42 0.62 1.13
CA SER A 135 6.11 0.30 2.53
C SER A 135 4.90 -0.63 2.65
N LEU A 136 3.86 -0.40 1.84
CA LEU A 136 2.70 -1.28 1.77
C LEU A 136 3.06 -2.66 1.21
N GLN A 137 3.87 -2.71 0.16
CA GLN A 137 4.31 -3.96 -0.46
C GLN A 137 5.16 -4.81 0.50
N SER A 138 6.02 -4.16 1.28
CA SER A 138 6.88 -4.83 2.28
C SER A 138 6.16 -5.15 3.59
N SER A 139 5.00 -4.53 3.86
CA SER A 139 4.23 -4.77 5.09
C SER A 139 3.61 -6.16 5.12
N ALA A 140 4.10 -7.00 6.05
CA ALA A 140 3.50 -8.30 6.34
C ALA A 140 2.04 -8.16 6.82
N GLY A 141 1.73 -7.10 7.57
CA GLY A 141 0.37 -6.81 8.04
C GLY A 141 -0.58 -6.44 6.90
N PHE A 142 -0.11 -5.65 5.93
CA PHE A 142 -0.89 -5.37 4.72
C PHE A 142 -1.18 -6.67 3.99
N ARG A 143 -0.16 -7.48 3.67
CA ARG A 143 -0.28 -8.75 2.95
C ARG A 143 -1.20 -9.76 3.63
N LEU A 144 -1.09 -9.92 4.95
CA LEU A 144 -1.95 -10.82 5.72
C LEU A 144 -3.42 -10.37 5.68
N ASN A 145 -3.71 -9.10 6.00
CA ASN A 145 -5.08 -8.59 6.04
C ASN A 145 -5.75 -8.65 4.67
N SER A 146 -5.01 -8.31 3.63
CA SER A 146 -5.51 -8.38 2.25
C SER A 146 -5.67 -9.83 1.78
N SER A 147 -4.88 -10.79 2.29
CA SER A 147 -5.10 -12.21 2.01
C SER A 147 -6.36 -12.72 2.69
N ILE A 148 -6.60 -12.34 3.96
CA ILE A 148 -7.79 -12.70 4.73
C ILE A 148 -9.04 -12.15 4.04
N ALA A 149 -9.01 -10.87 3.66
CA ALA A 149 -10.01 -10.26 2.78
C ALA A 149 -10.22 -11.10 1.50
N GLY A 150 -9.13 -11.53 0.85
CA GLY A 150 -9.13 -12.46 -0.28
C GLY A 150 -9.89 -13.78 -0.04
N TRP A 151 -9.80 -14.34 1.17
CA TRP A 151 -10.45 -15.60 1.55
C TRP A 151 -11.93 -15.42 1.86
N GLU A 152 -12.34 -14.30 2.48
CA GLU A 152 -13.75 -13.97 2.73
C GLU A 152 -14.54 -13.88 1.42
N LEU A 153 -13.88 -13.56 0.30
CA LEU A 153 -14.48 -13.42 -1.03
C LEU A 153 -14.75 -14.73 -1.76
N ARG A 154 -14.25 -15.87 -1.27
CA ARG A 154 -14.46 -17.20 -1.89
C ARG A 154 -15.60 -17.98 -1.24
N ARG A 155 -16.28 -17.40 -0.25
CA ARG A 155 -17.36 -18.02 0.52
C ARG A 155 -18.70 -17.41 0.15
#